data_AF-A0A8K0NVJ7-F1
#
_entry.id   AF-A0A8K0NVJ7-F1
#
_cell.length_a   1.000
_cell.length_b   1.000
_cell.length_c   1.000
_cell.angle_alpha   90.00
_cell.angle_beta   90.00
_cell.angle_gamma   90.00
#
_symmetry.space_group_name_H-M   'P 1'
#
loop_
_entity.id
_entity.type
_entity.pdbx_description
1 polymer ?
#
loop_
_entity_poly.entity_id
_entity_poly.type
_entity_poly.pdbx_seq_one_letter_code
_entity_poly.pdbx_strand_id
1 'polypeptide(L)' 'MWYFFPCFLFSYDTGNGISAQESGYLKNPGIPGLEAQVAQGRYSFTAPDGTRVSVQYIADEGGFRPVVKITPP' A
#
# COMPACT_ATOMS: atom_id res chain seq x y z
N MET A 1 -12.18 20.46 1.63
CA MET A 1 -10.81 19.94 1.71
C MET A 1 -10.80 18.94 2.86
N TRP A 2 -10.94 17.64 2.60
CA TRP A 2 -10.99 16.61 3.65
C TRP A 2 -9.56 16.20 4.01
N TYR A 3 -9.17 16.41 5.27
CA TYR A 3 -7.87 15.99 5.79
C TYR A 3 -7.86 14.47 5.98
N PHE A 4 -7.15 13.76 5.10
CA PHE A 4 -6.75 12.38 5.35
C PHE A 4 -5.53 12.41 6.29
N PHE A 5 -5.76 12.20 7.58
CA PHE A 5 -4.66 11.90 8.49
C PHE A 5 -4.34 10.40 8.38
N PRO A 6 -3.16 10.02 7.85
CA PRO A 6 -2.73 8.63 7.95
C PRO A 6 -2.58 8.29 9.43
N CYS A 7 -3.27 7.25 9.88
CA CYS A 7 -3.17 6.73 11.24
C CYS A 7 -1.81 6.06 11.46
N PHE A 8 -1.21 5.54 10.39
CA PHE A 8 0.15 5.04 10.36
C PHE A 8 0.72 5.16 8.95
N LEU A 9 2.03 5.41 8.87
CA LEU A 9 2.82 5.39 7.64
C LEU A 9 4.16 4.73 7.96
N PHE A 10 4.50 3.67 7.23
CA PHE A 10 5.81 3.04 7.29
C PHE A 10 6.40 2.96 5.90
N SER A 11 7.70 3.20 5.79
CA SER A 11 8.44 2.97 4.55
C SER A 11 9.86 2.56 4.87
N TYR A 12 10.34 1.50 4.22
CA TYR A 12 11.73 1.08 4.31
C TYR A 12 12.30 0.81 2.92
N ASP A 13 13.57 1.12 2.78
CA ASP A 13 14.37 0.83 1.61
C ASP A 13 15.59 0.03 2.05
N THR A 14 15.89 -1.05 1.34
CA THR A 14 17.04 -1.89 1.62
C THR A 14 18.08 -1.71 0.51
N GLY A 15 19.37 -1.80 0.85
CA GLY A 15 20.47 -1.61 -0.11
C GLY A 15 20.48 -2.59 -1.30
N ASN A 16 19.67 -3.65 -1.24
CA ASN A 16 19.38 -4.60 -2.31
C ASN A 16 18.15 -4.21 -3.18
N GLY A 17 17.68 -2.96 -3.11
CA GLY A 17 16.65 -2.41 -4.01
C GLY A 17 15.21 -2.82 -3.67
N ILE A 18 14.98 -3.35 -2.46
CA ILE A 18 13.64 -3.61 -1.95
C ILE A 18 13.13 -2.33 -1.31
N SER A 19 11.99 -1.84 -1.78
CA SER A 19 11.32 -0.68 -1.21
C SER A 19 9.89 -1.05 -0.87
N ALA A 20 9.48 -0.85 0.38
CA ALA A 20 8.11 -1.03 0.80
C ALA A 20 7.59 0.22 1.50
N GLN A 21 6.29 0.46 1.33
CA GLN A 21 5.57 1.57 1.92
C GLN A 21 4.15 1.10 2.26
N GLU A 22 3.67 1.45 3.43
CA GLU A 22 2.33 1.13 3.90
C GLU A 22 1.74 2.34 4.60
N SER A 23 0.45 2.59 4.36
CA SER A 23 -0.30 3.68 4.98
C SER A 23 -1.71 3.21 5.30
N GLY A 24 -2.19 3.51 6.50
CA GLY A 24 -3.59 3.30 6.88
C GLY A 24 -4.31 4.62 7.13
N TYR A 25 -5.57 4.71 6.74
CA TYR A 25 -6.42 5.87 6.99
C TYR A 25 -7.87 5.46 7.25
N LEU A 26 -8.61 6.33 7.95
CA LEU A 26 -10.05 6.16 8.16
C LEU A 26 -10.80 6.88 7.03
N LYS A 27 -11.62 6.15 6.29
CA LYS A 27 -12.52 6.69 5.27
C LYS A 27 -13.83 7.13 5.94
N ASN A 28 -14.36 8.28 5.50
CA ASN A 28 -15.59 8.89 6.03
C ASN A 28 -15.63 9.08 7.55
N PRO A 29 -14.57 9.65 8.17
CA PRO A 29 -14.53 9.82 9.62
C PRO A 29 -15.73 10.66 10.11
N GLY A 30 -16.44 10.17 11.13
CA GLY A 30 -17.59 10.85 11.72
C GLY A 30 -18.92 10.68 10.99
N ILE A 31 -19.02 9.74 10.02
CA ILE A 31 -20.30 9.36 9.39
C ILE A 31 -20.72 7.96 9.88
N PRO A 32 -21.68 7.85 10.82
CA PRO A 32 -22.11 6.58 11.38
C PRO A 32 -22.55 5.60 10.27
N GLY A 33 -21.94 4.40 10.25
CA GLY A 33 -22.25 3.34 9.29
C GLY A 33 -21.53 3.44 7.93
N LEU A 34 -20.71 4.47 7.71
CA LEU A 34 -19.85 4.59 6.52
C LEU A 34 -18.36 4.72 6.88
N GLU A 35 -18.03 4.72 8.18
CA GLU A 35 -16.67 4.72 8.69
C GLU A 35 -15.98 3.39 8.38
N ALA A 36 -14.91 3.47 7.58
CA ALA A 36 -14.20 2.29 7.12
C ALA A 36 -12.70 2.48 7.28
N GLN A 37 -12.04 1.56 7.96
CA GLN A 37 -10.58 1.56 8.03
C GLN A 37 -10.00 0.99 6.75
N VAL A 38 -9.18 1.78 6.07
CA VAL A 38 -8.50 1.38 4.83
C VAL A 38 -7.01 1.29 5.10
N ALA A 39 -6.41 0.16 4.76
CA ALA A 39 -4.97 -0.01 4.73
C ALA A 39 -4.52 -0.18 3.28
N GLN A 40 -3.55 0.61 2.84
CA GLN A 40 -2.99 0.49 1.50
C GLN A 40 -1.47 0.49 1.58
N GLY A 41 -0.83 -0.30 0.73
CA GLY A 41 0.61 -0.36 0.69
C GLY A 41 1.13 -0.74 -0.68
N ARG A 42 2.44 -0.62 -0.82
CA ARG A 42 3.19 -1.07 -1.97
C ARG A 42 4.52 -1.62 -1.53
N TYR A 43 4.97 -2.68 -2.17
CA TYR A 43 6.35 -3.14 -2.05
C TYR A 43 6.89 -3.46 -3.43
N SER A 44 8.17 -3.21 -3.63
CA SER A 44 8.87 -3.49 -4.87
C SER A 44 10.20 -4.14 -4.55
N PHE A 45 10.59 -5.11 -5.35
CA PHE A 45 11.87 -5.80 -5.24
C PHE A 45 12.39 -6.14 -6.63
N THR A 46 13.71 -6.18 -6.76
CA THR A 46 14.38 -6.67 -7.97
C THR A 46 14.74 -8.13 -7.74
N ALA A 47 14.27 -9.02 -8.61
CA ALA A 47 14.62 -10.43 -8.58
C ALA A 47 16.03 -10.66 -9.17
N PRO A 48 16.68 -11.81 -8.87
CA PRO A 48 18.05 -12.09 -9.32
C PRO A 48 18.22 -12.13 -10.86
N ASP A 49 17.14 -12.30 -11.59
CA ASP A 49 17.06 -12.26 -13.06
C ASP A 49 17.00 -10.83 -13.64
N GLY A 50 16.99 -9.79 -12.78
CA GLY A 50 16.83 -8.39 -13.15
C GLY A 50 15.38 -7.91 -13.24
N THR A 51 14.40 -8.81 -13.10
CA THR A 51 12.99 -8.46 -13.17
C THR A 51 12.58 -7.62 -11.95
N ARG A 52 11.98 -6.44 -12.16
CA ARG A 52 11.43 -5.63 -11.08
C ARG A 52 9.97 -5.97 -10.84
N VAL A 53 9.68 -6.50 -9.67
CA VAL A 53 8.32 -6.79 -9.21
C VAL A 53 7.86 -5.63 -8.33
N SER A 54 6.67 -5.10 -8.60
CA SER A 54 6.02 -4.08 -7.79
C SER A 54 4.61 -4.54 -7.47
N VAL A 55 4.30 -4.67 -6.19
CA VAL A 55 2.99 -5.05 -5.70
C VAL A 55 2.40 -3.85 -4.98
N GLN A 56 1.18 -3.48 -5.35
CA GLN A 56 0.37 -2.49 -4.65
C GLN A 56 -0.86 -3.20 -4.11
N TYR A 57 -1.36 -2.82 -2.94
CA TYR A 57 -2.55 -3.45 -2.40
C TYR A 57 -3.40 -2.44 -1.64
N ILE A 58 -4.70 -2.72 -1.61
CA ILE A 58 -5.69 -2.00 -0.81
C ILE A 58 -6.49 -3.04 -0.04
N ALA A 59 -6.59 -2.85 1.26
CA ALA A 59 -7.44 -3.59 2.18
C ALA A 59 -8.50 -2.63 2.72
N ASP A 60 -9.75 -2.88 2.34
CA ASP A 60 -10.94 -2.16 2.81
C ASP A 60 -12.03 -3.16 3.23
N GLU A 61 -13.24 -2.68 3.52
CA GLU A 61 -14.40 -3.51 3.89
C GLU A 61 -14.71 -4.62 2.86
N GLY A 62 -14.31 -4.44 1.61
CA GLY A 62 -14.46 -5.41 0.54
C GLY A 62 -13.26 -6.33 0.36
N GLY A 63 -12.37 -6.41 1.35
CA GLY A 63 -11.26 -7.36 1.43
C GLY A 63 -9.93 -6.85 0.87
N PHE A 64 -8.97 -7.76 0.76
CA PHE A 64 -7.62 -7.49 0.25
C PHE A 64 -7.57 -7.59 -1.27
N ARG A 65 -7.15 -6.50 -1.94
CA ARG A 65 -7.07 -6.39 -3.39
C ARG A 65 -5.65 -6.01 -3.83
N PRO A 66 -4.81 -6.98 -4.20
CA PRO A 66 -3.47 -6.72 -4.70
C PRO A 66 -3.46 -6.48 -6.22
N VAL A 67 -2.58 -5.58 -6.66
CA VAL A 67 -2.22 -5.30 -8.05
C VAL A 67 -0.73 -5.53 -8.19
N VAL A 68 -0.35 -6.51 -9.01
CA VAL A 68 1.04 -6.85 -9.28
C VAL A 68 1.44 -6.29 -10.64
N LYS A 69 2.57 -5.59 -10.68
CA LYS A 69 3.22 -5.10 -11.88
C LYS A 69 4.61 -5.73 -11.98
N ILE A 70 4.82 -6.46 -13.05
CA ILE A 70 6.11 -7.09 -13.36
C ILE A 70 6.74 -6.28 -14.49
N THR A 71 7.96 -5.80 -14.28
CA THR A 71 8.74 -5.07 -15.27
C THR A 71 9.97 -5.92 -15.62
N PRO A 72 10.06 -6.43 -16.86
CA PRO A 72 11.25 -7.16 -17.32
C PRO A 72 12.51 -6.27 -17.26
N PRO A 73 13.71 -6.87 -17.19
CA PRO A 73 14.98 -6.15 -17.24
C PRO A 73 15.18 -5.34 -18.54
#